data_AF-A0A923N8X8-F1
#
_entry.id   AF-A0A923N8X8-F1
#
_cell.length_a   1.000
_cell.length_b   1.000
_cell.length_c   1.000
_cell.angle_alpha   90.00
_cell.angle_beta   90.00
_cell.angle_gamma   90.00
#
_symmetry.space_group_name_H-M   'P 1'
#
loop_
_entity.id
_entity.type
_entity.pdbx_description
1 polymer ?
#
loop_
_entity_poly.entity_id
_entity_poly.type
_entity_poly.pdbx_seq_one_letter_code
_entity_poly.pdbx_strand_id
1 'polypeptide(L)'
;MNSIDLSSYYRLYAFSDYRSMKEALPYMRRVVLAKGLMEVEEPDARRYVQRVEGSGYKNYLEPLNHLHARVSATNSLITALQVLYKSNGYSARYIVVERR
;
A
#
# COMPACT_ATOMS: atom_id res chain seq x y z
N MET A 1 14.43 3.79 -1.54
CA MET A 1 13.09 3.28 -1.92
C MET A 1 12.10 3.75 -0.87
N ASN A 2 11.10 4.54 -1.22
CA ASN A 2 10.09 4.92 -0.24
C ASN A 2 9.13 3.75 0.01
N SER A 3 8.52 3.73 1.19
CA SER A 3 7.55 2.72 1.57
C SER A 3 6.45 3.33 2.42
N ILE A 4 5.25 2.75 2.36
CA ILE A 4 4.15 3.10 3.25
C ILE A 4 3.79 1.89 4.10
N ASP A 5 3.70 2.09 5.40
CA ASP A 5 3.22 1.08 6.32
C ASP A 5 1.70 1.00 6.22
N LEU A 6 1.19 -0.09 5.65
CA LEU A 6 -0.24 -0.34 5.51
C LEU A 6 -0.86 -0.78 6.83
N SER A 7 -0.12 -1.54 7.63
CA SER A 7 -0.53 -1.93 8.97
C SER A 7 0.71 -2.31 9.78
N SER A 8 0.51 -2.78 11.01
CA SER A 8 1.61 -3.30 11.84
C SER A 8 2.35 -4.47 11.19
N TYR A 9 1.68 -5.20 10.28
CA TYR A 9 2.21 -6.42 9.65
C TYR A 9 2.59 -6.25 8.19
N TYR A 10 2.11 -5.21 7.52
CA TYR A 10 2.28 -5.06 6.07
C TYR A 10 2.86 -3.72 5.69
N ARG A 11 3.81 -3.76 4.76
CA ARG A 11 4.44 -2.58 4.17
C ARG A 11 4.32 -2.63 2.65
N LEU A 12 4.04 -1.48 2.06
CA LEU A 12 3.87 -1.29 0.63
C LEU A 12 5.11 -0.63 0.01
N TYR A 13 5.57 -1.20 -1.08
CA TYR A 13 6.62 -0.67 -1.94
C TYR A 13 6.10 -0.48 -3.35
N ALA A 14 6.70 0.47 -4.06
CA ALA A 14 6.40 0.83 -5.42
C ALA A 14 7.70 0.92 -6.23
N PHE A 15 7.64 0.50 -7.48
CA PHE A 15 8.77 0.47 -8.40
C PHE A 15 8.38 1.03 -9.77
N SER A 16 9.31 1.77 -10.38
CA SER A 16 9.17 2.35 -11.73
C SER A 16 9.06 1.28 -12.81
N ASP A 17 9.78 0.18 -12.66
CA ASP A 17 9.92 -0.89 -13.64
C ASP A 17 10.21 -2.25 -12.99
N TYR A 18 10.10 -3.30 -13.81
CA TYR A 18 10.25 -4.68 -13.38
C TYR A 18 11.66 -5.00 -12.90
N ARG A 19 12.67 -4.36 -13.50
CA ARG A 19 14.08 -4.61 -13.16
C ARG A 19 14.37 -4.09 -11.75
N SER A 20 13.97 -2.86 -11.46
CA SER A 20 14.09 -2.24 -10.14
C SER A 20 13.36 -3.06 -9.06
N MET A 21 12.16 -3.58 -9.40
CA MET A 21 11.44 -4.50 -8.51
C MET A 21 12.22 -5.80 -8.29
N LYS A 22 12.73 -6.43 -9.36
CA LYS A 22 13.48 -7.69 -9.28
C LYS A 22 14.76 -7.57 -8.48
N GLU A 23 15.49 -6.47 -8.64
CA GLU A 23 16.71 -6.19 -7.88
C GLU A 23 16.42 -6.00 -6.38
N ALA A 24 15.22 -5.50 -6.03
CA ALA A 24 14.81 -5.32 -4.63
C ALA A 24 14.27 -6.59 -3.96
N LEU A 25 13.68 -7.53 -4.72
CA LEU A 25 13.03 -8.74 -4.18
C LEU A 25 13.91 -9.59 -3.24
N PRO A 26 15.21 -9.83 -3.51
CA PRO A 26 16.06 -10.62 -2.60
C PRO A 26 16.20 -10.02 -1.20
N TYR A 27 16.01 -8.71 -1.07
CA TYR A 27 16.09 -8.01 0.21
C TYR A 27 14.75 -8.00 0.97
N MET A 28 13.67 -8.48 0.35
CA MET A 28 12.34 -8.56 0.94
C MET A 28 12.07 -9.97 1.44
N ARG A 29 11.81 -10.12 2.74
CA ARG A 29 11.76 -11.45 3.40
C ARG A 29 10.56 -12.29 2.98
N ARG A 30 9.41 -11.65 2.79
CA ARG A 30 8.18 -12.32 2.35
C ARG A 30 7.34 -11.38 1.52
N VAL A 31 7.26 -11.67 0.22
CA VAL A 31 6.59 -10.82 -0.76
C VAL A 31 5.26 -11.42 -1.18
N VAL A 32 4.21 -10.61 -1.08
CA VAL A 32 2.95 -10.82 -1.78
C VAL A 32 2.96 -9.87 -2.97
N LEU A 33 3.04 -10.42 -4.19
CA LEU A 33 2.87 -9.62 -5.39
C LEU A 33 1.46 -9.06 -5.37
N ALA A 34 1.35 -7.74 -5.36
CA ALA A 34 0.06 -7.12 -5.52
C ALA A 34 -0.36 -7.27 -6.98
N LYS A 35 -1.55 -7.85 -7.17
CA LYS A 35 -2.25 -7.81 -8.45
C LYS A 35 -2.49 -6.36 -8.86
N GLY A 36 -2.68 -6.09 -10.15
CA GLY A 36 -3.00 -4.75 -10.60
C GLY A 36 -4.21 -4.20 -9.84
N LEU A 37 -4.26 -2.89 -9.60
CA LEU A 37 -5.34 -2.26 -8.82
C LEU A 37 -6.75 -2.64 -9.29
N MET A 38 -6.94 -2.83 -10.61
CA MET A 38 -8.21 -3.24 -11.20
C MET A 38 -8.64 -4.66 -10.80
N GLU A 39 -7.71 -5.49 -10.33
CA GLU A 39 -7.91 -6.89 -9.96
C GLU A 39 -7.92 -7.11 -8.43
N VAL A 40 -7.66 -6.05 -7.64
CA VAL A 40 -7.67 -6.14 -6.18
C VAL A 40 -9.09 -6.03 -5.68
N GLU A 41 -9.64 -7.15 -5.21
CA GLU A 41 -10.94 -7.17 -4.56
C GLU A 41 -10.88 -6.64 -3.13
N GLU A 42 -12.01 -6.13 -2.64
CA GLU A 42 -12.16 -5.59 -1.29
C GLU A 42 -11.71 -6.58 -0.18
N PRO A 43 -12.01 -7.90 -0.22
CA PRO A 43 -11.55 -8.84 0.80
C PRO A 43 -10.03 -9.00 0.86
N ASP A 44 -9.34 -8.87 -0.27
CA ASP A 44 -7.88 -8.91 -0.32
C ASP A 44 -7.28 -7.62 0.24
N ALA A 45 -7.81 -6.46 -0.16
CA ALA A 45 -7.37 -5.17 0.35
C ALA A 45 -7.47 -5.09 1.89
N ARG A 46 -8.55 -5.63 2.46
CA ARG A 46 -8.79 -5.70 3.92
C ARG A 46 -7.68 -6.40 4.70
N ARG A 47 -6.98 -7.34 4.08
CA ARG A 47 -5.90 -8.09 4.74
C ARG A 47 -4.64 -7.24 4.92
N TYR A 48 -4.45 -6.22 4.11
CA TYR A 48 -3.23 -5.44 4.08
C TYR A 48 -3.34 -4.13 4.87
N VAL A 49 -4.45 -3.43 4.72
CA VAL A 49 -4.63 -2.06 5.23
C VAL A 49 -5.11 -2.02 6.68
N GLN A 50 -4.69 -0.99 7.41
CA GLN A 50 -5.08 -0.78 8.80
C GLN A 50 -6.57 -0.42 8.91
N ARG A 51 -7.28 -1.15 9.77
CA ARG A 51 -8.64 -0.79 10.22
C ARG A 51 -8.55 0.19 11.39
N VAL A 52 -9.40 1.21 11.36
CA VAL A 52 -9.62 2.17 12.44
C VAL A 52 -10.93 1.80 13.12
N GLU A 53 -10.88 1.44 14.39
CA GLU A 53 -12.06 1.04 15.17
C GLU A 53 -13.13 2.14 15.15
N GLY A 54 -14.39 1.74 15.01
CA GLY A 54 -15.53 2.66 14.98
C GLY A 54 -15.64 3.56 13.74
N SER A 55 -14.72 3.51 12.77
CA SER A 55 -14.71 4.43 11.63
C SER A 55 -14.60 3.74 10.27
N GLY A 56 -13.60 2.87 10.06
CA GLY A 56 -13.36 2.25 8.75
C GLY A 56 -11.93 1.82 8.56
N TYR A 57 -11.31 2.21 7.44
CA TYR A 57 -9.91 1.95 7.10
C TYR A 57 -9.11 3.24 7.04
N LYS A 58 -7.81 3.16 7.35
CA LYS A 58 -6.94 4.32 7.39
C LYS A 58 -6.90 5.06 6.05
N ASN A 59 -7.01 6.39 6.11
CA ASN A 59 -6.72 7.26 4.97
C ASN A 59 -5.27 7.73 5.09
N TYR A 60 -4.41 7.32 4.16
CA TYR A 60 -2.98 7.61 4.25
C TYR A 60 -2.63 9.00 3.74
N LEU A 61 -3.52 9.65 2.99
CA LEU A 61 -3.31 11.01 2.48
C LEU A 61 -3.46 12.07 3.56
N GLU A 62 -4.09 11.74 4.69
CA GLU A 62 -4.38 12.73 5.73
C GLU A 62 -3.21 12.86 6.71
N PRO A 63 -2.82 14.11 7.07
CA PRO A 63 -1.94 14.33 8.19
C PRO A 63 -2.62 13.82 9.46
N LEU A 64 -1.81 13.30 10.39
CA LEU A 64 -2.11 12.50 11.60
C LEU A 64 -3.25 12.97 12.54
N ASN A 65 -3.96 14.07 12.24
CA ASN A 65 -4.86 14.76 13.16
C ASN A 65 -6.33 14.84 12.72
N HIS A 66 -6.70 14.38 11.52
CA HIS A 66 -8.11 14.28 11.11
C HIS A 66 -8.46 12.83 10.78
N LEU A 67 -9.51 12.31 11.44
CA LEU A 67 -9.93 10.91 11.41
C LEU A 67 -10.90 10.65 10.26
N HIS A 68 -10.64 11.10 9.03
CA HIS A 68 -11.48 10.67 7.90
C HIS A 68 -11.01 9.31 7.41
N ALA A 69 -11.43 8.26 8.10
CA ALA A 69 -11.27 6.90 7.61
C ALA A 69 -12.02 6.72 6.28
N ARG A 70 -11.53 5.81 5.44
CA ARG A 70 -12.23 5.35 4.25
C ARG A 70 -13.16 4.21 4.62
N VAL A 71 -14.36 4.20 4.05
CA VAL A 71 -15.33 3.11 4.23
C VAL A 71 -14.85 1.81 3.57
N SER A 72 -14.13 1.92 2.44
CA SER A 72 -13.58 0.79 1.68
C SER A 72 -12.08 0.62 1.93
N ALA A 73 -11.66 -0.63 2.10
CA ALA A 73 -10.27 -1.05 2.21
C ALA A 73 -9.51 -0.79 0.91
N THR A 74 -10.15 -1.01 -0.25
CA THR A 74 -9.57 -0.70 -1.56
C THR A 74 -9.32 0.80 -1.70
N ASN A 75 -10.27 1.65 -1.29
CA ASN A 75 -10.06 3.11 -1.29
C ASN A 75 -8.92 3.52 -0.32
N SER A 76 -8.84 2.88 0.84
CA SER A 76 -7.71 3.06 1.77
C SER A 76 -6.37 2.68 1.11
N LEU A 77 -6.30 1.54 0.43
CA LEU A 77 -5.11 1.10 -0.30
C LEU A 77 -4.73 2.07 -1.43
N ILE A 78 -5.72 2.61 -2.15
CA ILE A 78 -5.52 3.66 -3.17
C ILE A 78 -4.87 4.89 -2.54
N THR A 79 -5.34 5.34 -1.36
CA THR A 79 -4.71 6.49 -0.69
C THR A 79 -3.27 6.22 -0.27
N ALA A 80 -2.93 4.99 0.16
CA ALA A 80 -1.55 4.60 0.44
C ALA A 80 -0.66 4.71 -0.81
N LEU A 81 -1.17 4.24 -1.96
CA LEU A 81 -0.46 4.34 -3.23
C LEU A 81 -0.29 5.77 -3.69
N GLN A 82 -1.31 6.62 -3.54
CA GLN A 82 -1.23 8.04 -3.89
C GLN A 82 -0.15 8.77 -3.08
N VAL A 83 -0.05 8.49 -1.77
CA VAL A 83 1.04 9.03 -0.93
C VAL A 83 2.39 8.53 -1.42
N LEU A 84 2.49 7.23 -1.68
CA LEU A 84 3.73 6.62 -2.12
C LEU A 84 4.19 7.18 -3.48
N TYR A 85 3.26 7.43 -4.42
CA TYR A 85 3.54 8.07 -5.71
C TYR A 85 4.00 9.51 -5.54
N LYS A 86 3.33 10.27 -4.67
CA LYS A 86 3.75 11.64 -4.34
C LYS A 86 5.16 11.67 -3.74
N SER A 87 5.49 10.69 -2.91
CA SER A 87 6.82 10.56 -2.30
C SER A 87 7.89 10.09 -3.30
N ASN A 88 7.53 9.23 -4.23
CA ASN A 88 8.45 8.63 -5.20
C ASN A 88 8.75 9.53 -6.40
N GLY A 89 7.83 10.43 -6.77
CA GLY A 89 7.97 11.29 -7.95
C GLY A 89 7.80 10.56 -9.29
N TYR A 90 7.30 9.32 -9.28
CA TYR A 90 7.00 8.54 -10.47
C TYR A 90 5.73 7.71 -10.30
N SER A 91 5.07 7.40 -11.42
CA SER A 91 3.97 6.44 -11.46
C SER A 91 4.52 5.02 -11.34
N ALA A 92 4.19 4.31 -10.24
CA ALA A 92 4.67 2.95 -10.07
C ALA A 92 3.98 2.00 -11.08
N ARG A 93 4.78 1.18 -11.73
CA ARG A 93 4.28 0.10 -12.60
C ARG A 93 4.14 -1.21 -11.85
N TYR A 94 4.95 -1.40 -10.81
CA TYR A 94 4.97 -2.61 -10.00
C TYR A 94 4.87 -2.22 -8.53
N ILE A 95 4.06 -2.98 -7.81
CA ILE A 95 3.82 -2.78 -6.39
C ILE A 95 4.05 -4.10 -5.65
N VAL A 96 4.66 -4.01 -4.47
CA VAL A 96 4.98 -5.15 -3.64
C VAL A 96 4.44 -4.89 -2.24
N VAL A 97 3.67 -5.85 -1.73
CA VAL A 97 3.26 -5.86 -0.32
C VAL A 97 4.15 -6.87 0.41
N GLU A 98 4.95 -6.37 1.35
CA GLU A 98 5.79 -7.19 2.21
C GLU A 98 5.09 -7.45 3.54
N ARG A 99 5.17 -8.70 4.01
CA ARG A 99 4.74 -9.06 5.36
C ARG A 99 5.96 -9.04 6.30
N ARG A 100 5.86 -8.28 7.39
CA ARG A 100 6.86 -8.22 8.47
C ARG A 100 6.80 -9.43 9.39
#